data_AF-A0A7X8ACU3-F1
#
_entry.id   AF-A0A7X8ACU3-F1
#
_cell.length_a   1.000
_cell.length_b   1.000
_cell.length_c   1.000
_cell.angle_alpha   90.00
_cell.angle_beta   90.00
_cell.angle_gamma   90.00
#
_symmetry.space_group_name_H-M   'P 1'
#
loop_
_entity.id
_entity.type
_entity.pdbx_description
1 polymer ?
#
loop_
_entity_poly.entity_id
_entity_poly.type
_entity_poly.pdbx_seq_one_letter_code
_entity_poly.pdbx_strand_id
1 'polypeptide(L)'
;MMHNWMECKVRYEKTLDNGVEKCVTEPYLMDALSFTEAEARMNEYIKPFISGEFSVTAIKIQNYEEVFGLENADQGDKWYHCRLAYLLLDEAGNEKKTRHDMLVRANNIDDAKKYLDEGMKGTMVDYVVEKIIETQLMDVVPYNPDKRNN
;
A
#
# COMPACT_ATOMS: atom_id res chain seq x y z
N MET A 1 -3.59 12.50 -8.96
CA MET A 1 -5.00 12.37 -8.48
C MET A 1 -4.93 12.22 -6.97
N MET A 2 -5.94 12.63 -6.22
CA MET A 2 -5.96 12.37 -4.77
C MET A 2 -6.31 10.88 -4.58
N HIS A 3 -5.36 10.09 -4.11
CA HIS A 3 -5.59 8.69 -3.79
C HIS A 3 -6.17 8.56 -2.38
N ASN A 4 -7.12 7.64 -2.21
CA ASN A 4 -7.73 7.28 -0.95
C ASN A 4 -7.43 5.81 -0.67
N TRP A 5 -6.23 5.56 -0.14
CA TRP A 5 -5.77 4.21 0.12
C TRP A 5 -6.49 3.59 1.32
N MET A 6 -7.04 2.40 1.12
CA MET A 6 -7.71 1.61 2.14
C MET A 6 -7.09 0.21 2.19
N GLU A 7 -6.63 -0.21 3.36
CA GLU A 7 -6.21 -1.59 3.62
C GLU A 7 -7.46 -2.43 3.89
N CYS A 8 -7.75 -3.38 3.00
CA CYS A 8 -8.80 -4.39 3.20
C CYS A 8 -8.16 -5.71 3.61
N LYS A 9 -8.69 -6.34 4.65
CA LYS A 9 -8.24 -7.66 5.13
C LYS A 9 -9.20 -8.74 4.67
N VAL A 10 -8.70 -9.65 3.86
CA VAL A 10 -9.51 -10.72 3.27
C VAL A 10 -9.20 -12.03 3.98
N ARG A 11 -10.23 -12.69 4.49
CA ARG A 11 -10.14 -13.96 5.20
C ARG A 11 -10.76 -15.07 4.35
N TYR A 12 -10.02 -16.15 4.19
CA TYR A 12 -10.44 -17.31 3.41
C TYR A 12 -9.71 -18.57 3.85
N GLU A 13 -10.21 -19.72 3.42
CA GLU A 13 -9.60 -21.02 3.65
C GLU A 13 -8.65 -21.36 2.51
N LYS A 14 -7.39 -21.66 2.85
CA LYS A 14 -6.37 -22.09 1.89
C LYS A 14 -5.97 -23.51 2.23
N THR A 15 -6.06 -24.41 1.26
CA THR A 15 -5.48 -25.76 1.36
C THR A 15 -3.97 -25.65 1.20
N LEU A 16 -3.23 -26.04 2.22
CA LEU A 16 -1.77 -26.12 2.17
C LEU A 16 -1.31 -27.37 1.40
N ASP A 17 -0.06 -27.41 0.96
CA ASP A 17 0.52 -28.55 0.21
C ASP A 17 0.43 -29.91 0.95
N ASN A 18 0.22 -29.88 2.26
CA ASN A 18 0.02 -31.08 3.09
C ASN A 18 -1.46 -31.53 3.19
N GLY A 19 -2.37 -30.91 2.45
CA GLY A 19 -3.81 -31.19 2.46
C GLY A 19 -4.56 -30.61 3.66
N VAL A 20 -3.90 -29.82 4.53
CA VAL A 20 -4.56 -29.15 5.67
C VAL A 20 -5.16 -27.84 5.21
N GLU A 21 -6.46 -27.68 5.45
CA GLU A 21 -7.17 -26.42 5.27
C GLU A 21 -6.85 -25.47 6.43
N LYS A 22 -6.42 -24.24 6.10
CA LYS A 22 -6.11 -23.22 7.08
C LYS A 22 -6.79 -21.90 6.73
N CYS A 23 -7.50 -21.35 7.70
CA CYS A 23 -7.97 -19.97 7.64
C CYS A 23 -6.78 -19.01 7.67
N VAL A 24 -6.60 -18.25 6.59
CA VAL A 24 -5.62 -17.17 6.48
C VAL A 24 -6.31 -15.82 6.40
N THR A 25 -5.58 -14.76 6.73
CA THR A 25 -6.06 -13.38 6.59
C THR A 25 -4.97 -12.55 5.98
N GLU A 26 -5.24 -12.06 4.78
CA GLU A 26 -4.28 -11.37 3.94
C GLU A 26 -4.72 -9.92 3.73
N PRO A 27 -3.84 -8.94 4.00
CA PRO A 27 -4.14 -7.54 3.76
C PRO A 27 -3.80 -7.14 2.32
N TYR A 28 -4.66 -6.32 1.72
CA TYR A 28 -4.50 -5.76 0.38
C TYR A 28 -4.76 -4.26 0.48
N LEU A 29 -3.97 -3.45 -0.22
CA LEU A 29 -4.20 -2.02 -0.27
C LEU A 29 -4.99 -1.68 -1.53
N MET A 30 -6.05 -0.89 -1.41
CA MET A 30 -6.90 -0.54 -2.54
C MET A 30 -7.20 0.96 -2.52
N ASP A 31 -7.12 1.59 -3.67
CA ASP A 31 -7.56 2.98 -3.84
C ASP A 31 -9.06 3.01 -4.19
N ALA A 32 -9.87 3.60 -3.30
CA ALA A 32 -11.32 3.62 -3.40
C ALA A 32 -11.92 4.89 -2.77
N LEU A 33 -13.07 5.34 -3.27
CA LEU A 33 -13.69 6.57 -2.77
C LEU A 33 -14.45 6.40 -1.45
N SER A 34 -14.84 5.17 -1.10
CA SER A 34 -15.63 4.85 0.10
C SER A 34 -15.42 3.41 0.55
N PHE A 35 -15.77 3.10 1.81
CA PHE A 35 -15.68 1.73 2.33
C PHE A 35 -16.54 0.73 1.55
N THR A 36 -17.74 1.13 1.14
CA THR A 36 -18.63 0.28 0.33
C THR A 36 -18.03 -0.01 -1.05
N GLU A 37 -17.41 0.99 -1.67
CA GLU A 37 -16.72 0.79 -2.94
C GLU A 37 -15.48 -0.10 -2.79
N ALA A 38 -14.70 0.11 -1.71
CA ALA A 38 -13.54 -0.70 -1.40
C ALA A 38 -13.91 -2.17 -1.19
N GLU A 39 -14.98 -2.45 -0.46
CA GLU A 39 -15.47 -3.82 -0.25
C GLU A 39 -15.91 -4.48 -1.56
N ALA A 40 -16.73 -3.80 -2.36
CA ALA A 40 -17.21 -4.31 -3.64
C ALA A 40 -16.04 -4.64 -4.59
N ARG A 41 -15.10 -3.70 -4.75
CA ARG A 41 -13.94 -3.88 -5.61
C ARG A 41 -12.99 -4.95 -5.08
N MET A 42 -12.83 -5.07 -3.77
CA MET A 42 -12.02 -6.14 -3.17
C MET A 42 -12.63 -7.52 -3.44
N ASN A 43 -13.96 -7.65 -3.34
CA ASN A 43 -14.64 -8.88 -3.69
C ASN A 43 -14.42 -9.26 -5.16
N GLU A 44 -14.54 -8.31 -6.09
CA GLU A 44 -14.29 -8.55 -7.51
C GLU A 44 -12.83 -8.90 -7.81
N TYR A 45 -11.90 -8.23 -7.14
CA TYR A 45 -10.47 -8.45 -7.30
C TYR A 45 -10.07 -9.86 -6.85
N ILE A 46 -10.57 -10.30 -5.69
CA ILE A 46 -10.14 -11.54 -5.05
C ILE A 46 -10.82 -12.79 -5.60
N LYS A 47 -12.06 -12.66 -6.07
CA LYS A 47 -12.86 -13.78 -6.58
C LYS A 47 -12.13 -14.73 -7.56
N PRO A 48 -11.31 -14.26 -8.53
CA PRO A 48 -10.56 -15.18 -9.41
C PRO A 48 -9.41 -15.93 -8.73
N PHE A 49 -8.94 -15.48 -7.55
CA PHE A 49 -7.77 -16.05 -6.87
C PHE A 49 -8.14 -17.08 -5.78
N ILE A 50 -9.38 -17.06 -5.28
CA ILE A 50 -9.83 -17.94 -4.19
C ILE A 50 -10.90 -18.90 -4.69
N SER A 51 -10.66 -20.19 -4.48
CA SER A 51 -11.68 -21.22 -4.63
C SER A 51 -12.35 -21.44 -3.27
N GLY A 52 -13.63 -21.10 -3.15
CA GLY A 52 -14.40 -21.26 -1.90
C GLY A 52 -14.98 -19.96 -1.36
N GLU A 53 -15.42 -19.99 -0.11
CA GLU A 53 -15.95 -18.80 0.58
C GLU A 53 -14.82 -17.92 1.11
N PHE A 54 -14.98 -16.61 0.94
CA PHE A 54 -14.10 -15.62 1.52
C PHE A 54 -14.92 -14.45 2.06
N SER A 55 -14.32 -13.68 2.97
CA SER A 55 -14.97 -12.50 3.56
C SER A 55 -13.97 -11.37 3.74
N VAL A 56 -14.42 -10.15 3.48
CA VAL A 56 -13.68 -8.94 3.88
C VAL A 56 -13.97 -8.70 5.36
N THR A 57 -12.93 -8.78 6.19
CA THR A 57 -13.05 -8.75 7.66
C THR A 57 -12.80 -7.38 8.27
N ALA A 58 -12.05 -6.54 7.59
CA ALA A 58 -11.75 -5.18 8.01
C ALA A 58 -11.38 -4.32 6.82
N ILE A 59 -11.73 -3.03 6.89
CA ILE A 59 -11.30 -2.00 5.96
C ILE A 59 -10.80 -0.82 6.79
N LYS A 60 -9.59 -0.34 6.51
CA LYS A 60 -8.95 0.75 7.25
C LYS A 60 -8.32 1.76 6.29
N ILE A 61 -8.58 3.04 6.52
CA ILE A 61 -7.91 4.13 5.78
C ILE A 61 -6.41 4.13 6.13
N GLN A 62 -5.57 4.22 5.10
CA GLN A 62 -4.13 4.39 5.21
C GLN A 62 -3.73 5.73 4.62
N ASN A 63 -2.87 6.46 5.33
CA ASN A 63 -2.44 7.80 4.94
C ASN A 63 -1.17 7.76 4.08
N TYR A 64 -1.16 6.89 3.06
CA TYR A 64 -0.07 6.89 2.09
C TYR A 64 -0.25 8.07 1.15
N GLU A 65 0.71 8.98 1.10
CA GLU A 65 0.65 10.13 0.20
C GLU A 65 1.12 9.77 -1.20
N GLU A 66 2.08 8.86 -1.30
CA GLU A 66 2.61 8.37 -2.56
C GLU A 66 2.88 6.87 -2.50
N VAL A 67 2.64 6.18 -3.63
CA VAL A 67 2.94 4.76 -3.80
C VAL A 67 3.86 4.56 -4.99
N PHE A 68 5.11 4.19 -4.72
CA PHE A 68 6.13 3.99 -5.72
C PHE A 68 6.16 2.54 -6.22
N GLY A 69 6.23 2.37 -7.54
CA GLY A 69 6.37 1.06 -8.19
C GLY A 69 5.06 0.34 -8.54
N LEU A 70 3.94 1.06 -8.61
CA LEU A 70 2.66 0.50 -9.09
C LEU A 70 2.76 -0.03 -10.53
N GLU A 71 3.45 0.69 -11.41
CA GLU A 71 3.57 0.36 -12.84
C GLU A 71 4.79 -0.50 -13.19
N ASN A 72 5.74 -0.64 -12.27
CA ASN A 72 7.02 -1.31 -12.51
C ASN A 72 7.12 -2.61 -11.72
N ALA A 73 6.46 -3.66 -12.22
CA ALA A 73 6.43 -4.97 -11.57
C ALA A 73 7.83 -5.58 -11.37
N ASP A 74 8.83 -5.20 -12.17
CA ASP A 74 10.22 -5.65 -12.06
C ASP A 74 10.95 -5.12 -10.80
N GLN A 75 10.40 -4.11 -10.10
CA GLN A 75 11.02 -3.55 -8.90
C GLN A 75 10.94 -4.49 -7.68
N GLY A 76 10.06 -5.49 -7.72
CA GLY A 76 10.00 -6.57 -6.73
C GLY A 76 8.58 -7.05 -6.46
N ASP A 77 8.40 -7.86 -5.44
CA ASP A 77 7.09 -8.42 -5.07
C ASP A 77 6.62 -7.97 -3.67
N LYS A 78 7.45 -7.20 -2.96
CA LYS A 78 7.16 -6.78 -1.58
C LYS A 78 6.88 -5.30 -1.49
N TRP A 79 6.08 -4.94 -0.51
CA TRP A 79 5.71 -3.56 -0.21
C TRP A 79 6.31 -3.10 1.10
N TYR A 80 6.99 -1.95 1.09
CA TYR A 80 7.65 -1.35 2.24
C TYR A 80 6.95 -0.05 2.63
N HIS A 81 6.58 0.07 3.90
CA HIS A 81 6.09 1.30 4.51
C HIS A 81 7.27 2.17 4.92
N CYS A 82 7.38 3.33 4.28
CA CYS A 82 8.44 4.29 4.45
C CYS A 82 7.89 5.57 5.08
N ARG A 83 8.39 5.95 6.26
CA ARG A 83 8.04 7.22 6.91
C ARG A 83 9.15 8.23 6.74
N LEU A 84 8.81 9.37 6.17
CA LEU A 84 9.68 10.52 6.01
C LEU A 84 9.28 11.61 7.00
N ALA A 85 10.25 12.38 7.48
CA ALA A 85 10.00 13.65 8.16
C ALA A 85 10.60 14.78 7.33
N TYR A 86 9.74 15.64 6.81
CA TYR A 86 10.14 16.88 6.12
C TYR A 86 10.58 17.90 7.15
N LEU A 87 11.72 18.51 6.91
CA LEU A 87 12.34 19.53 7.74
C LEU A 87 12.01 20.89 7.13
N LEU A 88 11.02 21.56 7.68
CA LEU A 88 10.63 22.90 7.25
C LEU A 88 11.04 23.91 8.32
N LEU A 89 11.59 25.05 7.92
CA LEU A 89 11.82 26.16 8.83
C LEU A 89 10.54 27.01 8.93
N ASP A 90 10.13 27.33 10.15
CA ASP A 90 9.07 28.31 10.38
C ASP A 90 9.57 29.76 10.20
N GLU A 91 8.66 30.73 10.25
CA GLU A 91 8.98 32.16 10.12
C GLU A 91 9.89 32.69 11.23
N ALA A 92 10.05 31.95 12.33
CA ALA A 92 10.93 32.26 13.45
C ALA A 92 12.27 31.50 13.40
N GLY A 93 12.51 30.71 12.35
CA GLY A 93 13.74 29.94 12.15
C GLY A 93 13.81 28.62 12.95
N ASN A 94 12.69 28.13 13.51
CA ASN A 94 12.65 26.83 14.17
C ASN A 94 12.33 25.71 13.18
N GLU A 95 12.92 24.54 13.40
CA GLU A 95 12.65 23.36 12.61
C GLU A 95 11.29 22.73 12.99
N LYS A 96 10.37 22.70 12.03
CA LYS A 96 9.13 21.94 12.10
C LYS A 96 9.26 20.65 11.30
N LYS A 97 8.98 19.54 11.97
CA LYS A 97 8.96 18.21 11.34
C LYS A 97 7.52 17.82 10.98
N THR A 98 7.26 17.62 9.70
CA THR A 98 5.99 17.04 9.22
C THR A 98 6.24 15.64 8.72
N ARG A 99 5.43 14.67 9.16
CA ARG A 99 5.59 13.26 8.79
C ARG A 99 4.74 12.93 7.58
N HIS A 100 5.35 12.22 6.66
CA HIS A 100 4.75 11.76 5.41
C HIS A 100 4.97 10.26 5.29
N ASP A 101 3.89 9.51 5.07
CA ASP A 101 3.95 8.06 4.92
C ASP A 101 3.87 7.71 3.43
N MET A 102 4.84 6.92 2.96
CA MET A 102 4.97 6.47 1.57
C MET A 102 4.96 4.95 1.53
N LEU A 103 4.57 4.37 0.40
CA LEU A 103 4.68 2.94 0.15
C LEU A 103 5.57 2.70 -1.06
N VAL A 104 6.50 1.74 -0.95
CA VAL A 104 7.48 1.44 -2.01
C VAL A 104 7.47 -0.04 -2.34
N ARG A 105 7.36 -0.38 -3.61
CA ARG A 105 7.56 -1.74 -4.10
C ARG A 105 9.05 -2.03 -4.27
N ALA A 106 9.55 -3.10 -3.65
CA ALA A 106 10.96 -3.49 -3.73
C ALA A 106 11.18 -4.98 -3.43
N ASN A 107 12.38 -5.50 -3.69
CA ASN A 107 12.77 -6.87 -3.31
C ASN A 107 13.32 -6.98 -1.88
N ASN A 108 13.95 -5.91 -1.39
CA ASN A 108 14.58 -5.84 -0.08
C ASN A 108 14.60 -4.38 0.42
N ILE A 109 15.05 -4.17 1.66
CA ILE A 109 15.07 -2.86 2.32
C ILE A 109 16.02 -1.87 1.63
N ASP A 110 17.17 -2.33 1.12
CA ASP A 110 18.14 -1.48 0.42
C ASP A 110 17.57 -0.94 -0.89
N ASP A 111 16.92 -1.80 -1.68
CA ASP A 111 16.20 -1.41 -2.90
C ASP A 111 15.02 -0.49 -2.58
N ALA A 112 14.27 -0.76 -1.50
CA ALA A 112 13.18 0.11 -1.06
C ALA A 112 13.67 1.53 -0.74
N LYS A 113 14.82 1.62 -0.04
CA LYS A 113 15.44 2.92 0.22
C LYS A 113 15.87 3.61 -1.07
N LYS A 114 16.54 2.88 -1.97
CA LYS A 114 16.98 3.42 -3.25
C LYS A 114 15.81 3.98 -4.06
N TYR A 115 14.75 3.20 -4.26
CA TYR A 115 13.58 3.64 -5.03
C TYR A 115 12.83 4.79 -4.37
N LEU A 116 12.79 4.82 -3.04
CA LEU A 116 12.29 5.98 -2.30
C LEU A 116 13.12 7.23 -2.59
N ASP A 117 14.44 7.15 -2.45
CA ASP A 117 15.34 8.28 -2.72
C ASP A 117 15.18 8.75 -4.18
N GLU A 118 15.02 7.83 -5.13
CA GLU A 118 14.78 8.16 -6.55
C GLU A 118 13.44 8.87 -6.77
N GLY A 119 12.35 8.38 -6.16
CA GLY A 119 11.05 9.04 -6.20
C GLY A 119 11.05 10.44 -5.57
N MET A 120 11.92 10.65 -4.58
CA MET A 120 12.03 11.91 -3.85
C MET A 120 13.00 12.93 -4.46
N LYS A 121 13.77 12.59 -5.52
CA LYS A 121 14.76 13.49 -6.14
C LYS A 121 14.18 14.82 -6.67
N GLY A 122 12.87 14.89 -6.90
CA GLY A 122 12.18 16.12 -7.34
C GLY A 122 11.69 17.02 -6.21
N THR A 123 11.77 16.59 -4.96
CA THR A 123 11.22 17.33 -3.82
C THR A 123 12.20 18.41 -3.37
N MET A 124 11.75 19.67 -3.33
CA MET A 124 12.55 20.83 -2.92
C MET A 124 12.71 20.98 -1.40
N VAL A 125 12.23 20.00 -0.63
CA VAL A 125 12.17 20.03 0.84
C VAL A 125 13.16 19.01 1.38
N ASP A 126 14.01 19.45 2.30
CA ASP A 126 14.88 18.55 3.04
C ASP A 126 14.05 17.55 3.85
N TYR A 127 14.46 16.28 3.81
CA TYR A 127 13.77 15.23 4.53
C TYR A 127 14.74 14.25 5.17
N VAL A 128 14.26 13.58 6.21
CA VAL A 128 14.94 12.44 6.82
C VAL A 128 14.04 11.22 6.76
N VAL A 129 14.62 10.07 6.44
CA VAL A 129 13.92 8.79 6.51
C VAL A 129 13.88 8.35 7.97
N GLU A 130 12.70 8.37 8.61
CA GLU A 130 12.55 7.93 10.00
C GLU A 130 12.44 6.40 10.11
N LYS A 131 11.83 5.75 9.11
CA LYS A 131 11.51 4.31 9.18
C LYS A 131 11.29 3.72 7.78
N ILE A 132 11.76 2.48 7.59
CA ILE A 132 11.42 1.60 6.46
C ILE A 132 11.10 0.22 7.05
N ILE A 133 9.90 -0.30 6.80
CA ILE A 133 9.47 -1.62 7.30
C ILE A 133 8.71 -2.38 6.20
N GLU A 134 9.04 -3.66 6.03
CA GLU A 134 8.30 -4.59 5.17
C GLU A 134 6.86 -4.76 5.69
N THR A 135 5.89 -4.55 4.81
CA THR A 135 4.47 -4.76 5.11
C THR A 135 4.08 -6.21 4.85
N GLN A 136 2.92 -6.60 5.37
CA GLN A 136 2.29 -7.88 5.04
C GLN A 136 1.35 -7.77 3.83
N LEU A 137 1.35 -6.63 3.12
CA LEU A 137 0.45 -6.41 1.98
C LEU A 137 0.76 -7.44 0.90
N MET A 138 -0.27 -8.16 0.46
CA MET A 138 -0.15 -9.09 -0.66
C MET A 138 -0.10 -8.34 -1.99
N ASP A 139 -0.89 -7.27 -2.12
CA ASP A 139 -0.88 -6.46 -3.33
C ASP A 139 -1.45 -5.05 -3.10
N VAL A 140 -1.20 -4.17 -4.06
CA VAL A 140 -1.75 -2.82 -4.13
C VAL A 140 -2.56 -2.65 -5.41
N VAL A 141 -3.85 -2.37 -5.25
CA VAL A 141 -4.82 -2.25 -6.34
C VAL A 141 -5.17 -0.77 -6.54
N PRO A 142 -4.55 -0.08 -7.53
CA PRO A 142 -4.84 1.33 -7.79
C PRO A 142 -6.27 1.54 -8.30
N TYR A 143 -6.75 2.79 -8.28
CA TYR A 143 -8.07 3.12 -8.80
C TYR A 143 -8.07 2.96 -10.32
N ASN A 144 -9.07 2.23 -10.82
CA ASN A 144 -9.26 2.05 -12.25
C ASN A 144 -10.60 2.69 -12.67
N PRO A 145 -10.58 3.90 -13.27
CA PRO A 145 -11.80 4.59 -13.68
C PRO A 145 -12.58 3.84 -14.78
N ASP A 146 -11.89 3.09 -15.64
CA ASP A 146 -12.51 2.40 -16.79
C ASP A 146 -13.41 1.23 -16.40
N LYS A 147 -13.21 0.62 -15.22
CA LYS A 147 -14.06 -0.47 -14.72
C LYS A 147 -15.45 -0.02 -14.24
N ARG A 148 -15.71 1.28 -14.14
CA ARG A 148 -17.00 1.81 -13.65
C ARG A 148 -18.04 2.05 -14.75
N ASN A 149 -17.63 1.98 -16.02
CA ASN A 149 -18.44 2.41 -17.18
C ASN A 149 -18.98 1.26 -18.06
N ASN A 150 -19.05 0.04 -17.55
CA ASN A 150 -19.70 -1.08 -18.25
C ASN A 150 -20.73 -1.77 -17.34
#